data_AF-A0A6N7C8S2-F1
#
_entry.id   AF-A0A6N7C8S2-F1
#
_cell.length_a   1.000
_cell.length_b   1.000
_cell.length_c   1.000
_cell.angle_alpha   90.00
_cell.angle_beta   90.00
_cell.angle_gamma   90.00
#
_symmetry.space_group_name_H-M   'P 1'
#
loop_
_entity.id
_entity.type
_entity.pdbx_description
1 polymer ?
#
loop_
_entity_poly.entity_id
_entity_poly.type
_entity_poly.pdbx_seq_one_letter_code
_entity_poly.pdbx_strand_id
1 'polypeptide(L)'
;MIPTVTQQLEAIRRRLTETVVPALPESAHFAHEQVLLIDATLGSLIECHEHEYRYAVVEYQDYRTTLTEFAQMIASDEREVIDILNEDGPSATEAATPLHVITEKTRRMKVLTEQLYQQLSGRRAGGDSSATALMASLAARQVERESSWFRQAGFTRDDAMPIGALLEGYR
;
A
#
# COMPACT_ATOMS: atom_id res chain seq x y z
N MET A 1 -22.65 -16.11 -14.17
CA MET A 1 -21.76 -15.56 -13.12
C MET A 1 -20.43 -15.27 -13.79
N ILE A 2 -19.92 -14.05 -13.69
CA ILE A 2 -18.60 -13.70 -14.23
C ILE A 2 -17.57 -14.01 -13.13
N PRO A 3 -16.53 -14.82 -13.39
CA PRO A 3 -15.50 -15.12 -12.39
C PRO A 3 -14.79 -13.85 -11.93
N THR A 4 -14.54 -13.71 -10.63
CA THR A 4 -13.72 -12.61 -10.10
C THR A 4 -12.28 -12.74 -10.57
N VAL A 5 -11.51 -11.65 -10.50
CA VAL A 5 -10.08 -11.68 -10.85
C VAL A 5 -9.34 -12.70 -9.99
N THR A 6 -9.60 -12.74 -8.67
CA THR A 6 -9.02 -13.75 -7.76
C THR A 6 -9.31 -15.18 -8.24
N GLN A 7 -10.56 -15.48 -8.61
CA GLN A 7 -10.93 -16.80 -9.13
C GLN A 7 -10.22 -17.13 -10.46
N GLN A 8 -10.00 -16.13 -11.32
CA GLN A 8 -9.24 -16.31 -12.56
C GLN A 8 -7.76 -16.61 -12.28
N LEU A 9 -7.14 -15.87 -11.36
CA LEU A 9 -5.75 -16.08 -10.95
C LEU A 9 -5.56 -17.46 -10.30
N GLU A 10 -6.47 -17.86 -9.40
CA GLU A 10 -6.48 -19.20 -8.78
C GLU A 10 -6.61 -20.30 -9.83
N ALA A 11 -7.50 -20.12 -10.82
CA ALA A 11 -7.67 -21.09 -11.89
C ALA A 11 -6.40 -21.23 -12.75
N ILE A 12 -5.72 -20.12 -13.07
CA ILE A 12 -4.44 -20.15 -13.81
C ILE A 12 -3.38 -20.87 -12.98
N ARG A 13 -3.24 -20.51 -11.70
CA ARG A 13 -2.28 -21.12 -10.77
C ARG A 13 -2.49 -22.63 -10.64
N ARG A 14 -3.76 -23.06 -10.53
CA ARG A 14 -4.13 -24.47 -10.48
C ARG A 14 -3.78 -25.21 -11.78
N ARG A 15 -4.05 -24.61 -12.94
CA ARG A 15 -3.69 -25.22 -14.23
C ARG A 15 -2.19 -25.35 -14.42
N LEU A 16 -1.44 -24.36 -13.97
CA LEU A 16 0.02 -24.38 -14.00
C LEU A 16 0.56 -25.57 -13.18
N THR A 17 0.10 -25.72 -11.94
CA THR A 17 0.59 -26.75 -11.00
C THR A 17 0.07 -28.16 -11.28
N GLU A 18 -1.22 -28.31 -11.64
CA GLU A 18 -1.85 -29.62 -11.84
C GLU A 18 -1.72 -30.16 -13.27
N THR A 19 -1.47 -29.29 -14.26
CA THR A 19 -1.45 -29.70 -15.68
C THR A 19 -0.11 -29.41 -16.35
N VAL A 20 0.46 -28.22 -16.17
CA VAL A 20 1.70 -27.83 -16.87
C VAL A 20 2.93 -28.48 -16.22
N VAL A 21 3.12 -28.32 -14.90
CA VAL A 21 4.28 -28.92 -14.20
C VAL A 21 4.41 -30.43 -14.47
N PRO A 22 3.35 -31.25 -14.32
CA PRO A 22 3.48 -32.69 -14.52
C PRO A 22 3.74 -33.10 -15.97
N ALA A 23 3.42 -32.22 -16.93
CA ALA A 23 3.68 -32.46 -18.35
C ALA A 23 5.09 -32.06 -18.80
N LEU A 24 5.85 -31.33 -17.97
CA LEU A 24 7.22 -30.96 -18.29
C LEU A 24 8.17 -32.17 -18.13
N PRO A 25 9.10 -32.38 -19.09
CA PRO A 25 10.16 -33.38 -18.92
C PRO A 25 11.00 -33.11 -17.68
N GLU A 26 11.47 -34.14 -16.99
CA GLU A 26 12.34 -34.00 -15.81
C GLU A 26 13.67 -33.28 -16.14
N SER A 27 14.15 -33.43 -17.37
CA SER A 27 15.38 -32.78 -17.85
C SER A 27 15.23 -31.27 -18.09
N ALA A 28 14.00 -30.73 -18.07
CA ALA A 28 13.73 -29.32 -18.35
C ALA A 28 13.87 -28.46 -17.07
N HIS A 29 15.02 -28.53 -16.38
CA HIS A 29 15.22 -27.88 -15.08
C HIS A 29 14.87 -26.39 -15.06
N PHE A 30 15.33 -25.62 -16.06
CA PHE A 30 15.00 -24.21 -16.16
C PHE A 30 13.49 -23.96 -16.26
N ALA A 31 12.76 -24.80 -17.01
CA ALA A 31 11.30 -24.65 -17.13
C ALA A 31 10.61 -24.90 -15.79
N HIS A 32 11.07 -25.89 -15.00
CA HIS A 32 10.56 -26.12 -13.65
C HIS A 32 10.79 -24.92 -12.74
N GLU A 33 11.99 -24.32 -12.77
CA GLU A 33 12.29 -23.09 -12.02
C GLU A 33 11.39 -21.91 -12.42
N GLN A 34 11.16 -21.72 -13.72
CA GLN A 34 10.26 -20.66 -14.21
C GLN A 34 8.82 -20.90 -13.75
N VAL A 35 8.35 -22.14 -13.72
CA VAL A 35 7.01 -22.45 -13.21
C VAL A 35 6.90 -22.13 -11.72
N LEU A 36 7.90 -22.45 -10.90
CA LEU A 36 7.91 -22.08 -9.48
C LEU A 36 7.85 -20.56 -9.29
N LEU A 37 8.59 -19.80 -10.10
CA LEU A 37 8.54 -18.33 -10.06
C LEU A 37 7.15 -17.80 -10.43
N ILE A 38 6.51 -18.35 -11.47
CA ILE A 38 5.16 -17.96 -11.88
C ILE A 38 4.15 -18.32 -10.78
N ASP A 39 4.24 -19.50 -10.17
CA ASP A 39 3.36 -19.91 -9.06
C ASP A 39 3.47 -18.96 -7.86
N ALA A 40 4.70 -18.64 -7.46
CA ALA A 40 4.96 -17.68 -6.38
C ALA A 40 4.40 -16.30 -6.71
N THR A 41 4.58 -15.83 -7.94
CA THR A 41 4.04 -14.55 -8.41
C THR A 41 2.51 -14.52 -8.38
N LEU A 42 1.86 -15.59 -8.86
CA LEU A 42 0.40 -15.72 -8.81
C LEU A 42 -0.11 -15.78 -7.37
N GLY A 43 0.58 -16.48 -6.48
CA GLY A 43 0.29 -16.50 -5.04
C GLY A 43 0.32 -15.10 -4.43
N SER A 44 1.35 -14.31 -4.74
CA SER A 44 1.48 -12.94 -4.27
C SER A 44 0.39 -12.03 -4.83
N LEU A 45 0.06 -12.15 -6.12
CA LEU A 45 -1.02 -11.37 -6.74
C LEU A 45 -2.38 -11.70 -6.12
N ILE A 46 -2.65 -12.98 -5.83
CA ILE A 46 -3.90 -13.41 -5.18
C ILE A 46 -4.02 -12.78 -3.79
N GLU A 47 -2.96 -12.81 -2.98
CA GLU A 47 -2.96 -12.19 -1.63
C GLU A 47 -3.14 -10.68 -1.72
N CYS A 48 -2.41 -10.00 -2.61
CA CYS A 48 -2.44 -8.54 -2.68
C CYS A 48 -3.73 -8.00 -3.30
N HIS A 49 -4.25 -8.62 -4.36
CA HIS A 49 -5.37 -8.10 -5.13
C HIS A 49 -6.65 -7.92 -4.30
N GLU A 50 -6.91 -8.84 -3.37
CA GLU A 50 -8.06 -8.76 -2.46
C GLU A 50 -8.01 -7.52 -1.54
N HIS A 51 -6.81 -6.99 -1.31
CA HIS A 51 -6.55 -5.98 -0.29
C HIS A 51 -6.13 -4.61 -0.84
N GLU A 52 -5.94 -4.47 -2.15
CA GLU A 52 -5.50 -3.23 -2.82
C GLU A 52 -6.35 -2.01 -2.45
N TYR A 53 -7.67 -2.17 -2.46
CA TYR A 53 -8.58 -1.08 -2.12
C TYR A 53 -8.38 -0.60 -0.69
N ARG A 54 -8.39 -1.54 0.26
CA ARG A 54 -8.25 -1.23 1.68
C ARG A 54 -6.88 -0.65 1.98
N TYR A 55 -5.82 -1.14 1.33
CA TYR A 55 -4.49 -0.57 1.41
C TYR A 55 -4.49 0.90 1.00
N ALA A 56 -5.05 1.22 -0.18
CA ALA A 56 -5.10 2.57 -0.70
C ALA A 56 -5.89 3.53 0.21
N VAL A 57 -7.00 3.04 0.80
CA VAL A 57 -7.80 3.82 1.77
C VAL A 57 -7.01 4.10 3.05
N VAL A 58 -6.34 3.11 3.64
CA VAL A 58 -5.53 3.31 4.85
C VAL A 58 -4.38 4.27 4.57
N GLU A 59 -3.69 4.12 3.44
CA GLU A 59 -2.61 5.03 3.07
C GLU A 59 -3.14 6.46 2.88
N TYR A 60 -4.28 6.63 2.21
CA TYR A 60 -4.94 7.93 2.09
C TYR A 60 -5.24 8.56 3.46
N GLN A 61 -5.80 7.78 4.40
CA GLN A 61 -6.15 8.26 5.74
C GLN A 61 -4.93 8.67 6.57
N ASP A 62 -3.83 7.92 6.47
CA ASP A 62 -2.56 8.22 7.13
C ASP A 62 -2.00 9.58 6.69
N TYR A 63 -1.95 9.80 5.38
CA TYR A 63 -1.47 11.08 4.82
C TYR A 63 -2.43 12.23 5.09
N ARG A 64 -3.75 12.00 5.03
CA ARG A 64 -4.74 13.04 5.36
C ARG A 64 -4.63 13.49 6.81
N THR A 65 -4.48 12.54 7.74
CA THR A 65 -4.28 12.83 9.17
C THR A 65 -2.99 13.63 9.37
N THR A 66 -1.87 13.16 8.82
CA THR A 66 -0.57 13.83 8.98
C THR A 66 -0.57 15.23 8.38
N LEU A 67 -1.13 15.40 7.18
CA LEU A 67 -1.24 16.69 6.53
C LEU A 67 -2.11 17.67 7.34
N THR A 68 -3.20 17.19 7.93
CA THR A 68 -4.07 17.99 8.80
C THR A 68 -3.30 18.50 10.03
N GLU A 69 -2.56 17.62 10.70
CA GLU A 69 -1.74 17.97 11.87
C GLU A 69 -0.67 19.02 11.51
N PHE A 70 0.06 18.83 10.41
CA PHE A 70 1.07 19.81 9.96
C PHE A 70 0.45 21.15 9.58
N ALA A 71 -0.68 21.15 8.88
CA ALA A 71 -1.39 22.37 8.53
C ALA A 71 -1.82 23.15 9.79
N GLN A 72 -2.27 22.46 10.84
CA GLN A 72 -2.62 23.07 12.12
C GLN A 72 -1.39 23.64 12.84
N MET A 73 -0.27 22.91 12.88
CA MET A 73 0.96 23.35 13.55
C MET A 73 1.53 24.66 12.99
N ILE A 74 1.42 24.88 11.68
CA ILE A 74 1.89 26.12 11.04
C ILE A 74 0.80 27.16 10.83
N ALA A 75 -0.45 26.85 11.20
CA ALA A 75 -1.64 27.62 10.84
C ALA A 75 -1.68 27.94 9.33
N SER A 76 -1.50 26.91 8.49
CA SER A 76 -1.38 27.07 7.04
C SER A 76 -2.63 27.71 6.45
N ASP A 77 -2.45 28.79 5.72
CA ASP A 77 -3.46 29.43 4.87
C ASP A 77 -3.24 29.09 3.38
N GLU A 78 -2.32 28.16 3.09
CA GLU A 78 -2.04 27.71 1.74
C GLU A 78 -3.30 27.07 1.13
N ARG A 79 -3.82 27.73 0.10
CA ARG A 79 -5.07 27.34 -0.56
C ARG A 79 -5.03 25.89 -1.06
N GLU A 80 -3.89 25.44 -1.57
CA GLU A 80 -3.73 24.07 -2.07
C GLU A 80 -3.90 23.01 -0.96
N VAL A 81 -3.38 23.28 0.25
CA VAL A 81 -3.55 22.41 1.42
C VAL A 81 -5.03 22.37 1.83
N ILE A 82 -5.68 23.53 1.90
CA ILE A 82 -7.09 23.65 2.27
C ILE A 82 -7.97 22.93 1.25
N ASP A 83 -7.73 23.14 -0.04
CA ASP A 83 -8.52 22.54 -1.12
C ASP A 83 -8.41 21.00 -1.06
N ILE A 84 -7.20 20.45 -0.90
CA ILE A 84 -6.98 18.99 -0.79
C ILE A 84 -7.63 18.40 0.48
N LEU A 85 -7.52 19.08 1.62
CA LEU A 85 -8.17 18.63 2.86
C LEU A 85 -9.70 18.75 2.79
N ASN A 86 -10.25 19.60 1.94
CA ASN A 86 -11.70 19.68 1.75
C ASN A 86 -12.25 18.69 0.72
N GLU A 87 -11.39 18.01 -0.05
CA GLU A 87 -11.85 16.97 -0.96
C GLU A 87 -12.44 15.78 -0.20
N ASP A 88 -13.53 15.22 -0.75
CA ASP A 88 -14.12 13.98 -0.26
C ASP A 88 -13.09 12.84 -0.31
N GLY A 89 -12.99 12.12 0.81
CA GLY A 89 -12.16 10.92 0.96
C GLY A 89 -12.88 9.67 0.45
N PRO A 90 -12.13 8.58 0.17
CA PRO A 90 -12.74 7.31 -0.14
C PRO A 90 -13.45 6.73 1.08
N SER A 91 -14.59 6.07 0.85
CA SER A 91 -15.29 5.32 1.89
C SER A 91 -14.48 4.08 2.28
N ALA A 92 -14.42 3.78 3.58
CA ALA A 92 -13.78 2.56 4.07
C ALA A 92 -14.58 1.29 3.72
N THR A 93 -15.88 1.43 3.43
CA THR A 93 -16.82 0.31 3.27
C THR A 93 -17.34 0.17 1.84
N GLU A 94 -17.24 1.21 1.02
CA GLU A 94 -17.76 1.20 -0.34
C GLU A 94 -16.62 1.42 -1.32
N ALA A 95 -16.33 0.40 -2.15
CA ALA A 95 -15.40 0.48 -3.28
C ALA A 95 -15.92 1.37 -4.42
N ALA A 96 -16.53 2.50 -4.09
CA ALA A 96 -17.14 3.44 -5.03
C ALA A 96 -16.11 4.34 -5.71
N THR A 97 -14.99 4.63 -5.03
CA THR A 97 -13.92 5.45 -5.60
C THR A 97 -12.92 4.58 -6.38
N PRO A 98 -12.63 4.86 -7.66
CA PRO A 98 -11.62 4.09 -8.39
C PRO A 98 -10.23 4.19 -7.74
N LEU A 99 -9.49 3.07 -7.70
CA LEU A 99 -8.15 2.98 -7.09
C LEU A 99 -7.21 4.10 -7.56
N HIS A 100 -7.13 4.34 -8.88
CA HIS A 100 -6.26 5.37 -9.44
C HIS A 100 -6.57 6.79 -8.92
N VAL A 101 -7.84 7.07 -8.56
CA VAL A 101 -8.25 8.35 -7.97
C VAL A 101 -7.73 8.46 -6.54
N ILE A 102 -7.84 7.38 -5.75
CA ILE A 102 -7.30 7.34 -4.38
C ILE A 102 -5.78 7.54 -4.42
N THR A 103 -5.09 6.78 -5.28
CA THR A 103 -3.62 6.87 -5.43
C THR A 103 -3.17 8.27 -5.82
N GLU A 104 -3.86 8.93 -6.75
CA GLU A 104 -3.50 10.29 -7.17
C GLU A 104 -3.77 11.33 -6.06
N LYS A 105 -4.89 11.21 -5.33
CA LYS A 105 -5.14 12.04 -4.14
C LYS A 105 -4.05 11.85 -3.08
N THR A 106 -3.72 10.60 -2.76
CA THR A 106 -2.66 10.28 -1.80
C THR A 106 -1.32 10.85 -2.26
N ARG A 107 -0.95 10.71 -3.54
CA ARG A 107 0.29 11.27 -4.11
C ARG A 107 0.40 12.78 -3.89
N ARG A 108 -0.68 13.53 -4.16
CA ARG A 108 -0.73 14.98 -3.92
C ARG A 108 -0.54 15.30 -2.43
N MET A 109 -1.19 14.55 -1.54
CA MET A 109 -0.99 14.70 -0.09
C MET A 109 0.44 14.38 0.36
N LYS A 110 1.13 13.38 -0.22
CA LYS A 110 2.53 13.09 0.11
C LYS A 110 3.44 14.29 -0.17
N VAL A 111 3.24 14.92 -1.34
CA VAL A 111 4.01 16.11 -1.76
C VAL A 111 3.79 17.25 -0.78
N LEU A 112 2.54 17.57 -0.44
CA LEU A 112 2.23 18.63 0.51
C LEU A 112 2.76 18.32 1.93
N THR A 113 2.65 17.06 2.36
CA THR A 113 3.14 16.62 3.69
C THR A 113 4.64 16.85 3.80
N GLU A 114 5.40 16.49 2.77
CA GLU A 114 6.86 16.74 2.71
C GLU A 114 7.15 18.25 2.73
N GLN A 115 6.44 19.05 1.95
CA GLN A 115 6.62 20.50 1.93
C GLN A 115 6.37 21.13 3.30
N LEU A 116 5.26 20.79 3.97
CA LEU A 116 4.96 21.32 5.30
C LEU A 116 5.97 20.84 6.34
N TYR A 117 6.44 19.59 6.25
CA TYR A 117 7.50 19.08 7.11
C TYR A 117 8.81 19.86 6.97
N GLN A 118 9.22 20.19 5.74
CA GLN A 118 10.40 21.03 5.48
C GLN A 118 10.24 22.44 6.07
N GLN A 119 9.04 23.04 5.97
CA GLN A 119 8.76 24.33 6.60
C GLN A 119 8.85 24.24 8.14
N LEU A 120 8.27 23.21 8.75
CA LEU A 120 8.29 22.98 10.21
C LEU A 120 9.72 22.77 10.73
N SER A 121 10.50 21.93 10.06
CA SER A 121 11.88 21.63 10.44
C SER A 121 12.82 22.83 10.24
N GLY A 122 12.57 23.69 9.26
CA GLY A 122 13.34 24.93 9.03
C GLY A 122 13.06 26.08 10.00
N ARG A 123 11.90 26.09 10.69
CA ARG A 123 11.47 27.21 11.57
C ARG A 123 12.15 27.26 12.94
N ARG A 124 12.80 26.18 13.42
CA ARG A 124 13.48 26.14 14.73
C ARG A 124 14.90 25.59 14.62
N ALA A 125 15.85 26.30 15.23
CA ALA A 125 17.17 25.75 15.51
C ALA A 125 17.01 24.58 16.51
N GLY A 126 16.96 23.35 16.00
CA GLY A 126 16.70 22.14 16.78
C GLY A 126 15.60 21.23 16.23
N GLY A 127 14.85 21.68 15.20
CA GLY A 127 13.71 20.93 14.63
C GLY A 127 12.48 20.96 15.54
N ASP A 128 11.28 20.84 14.96
CA ASP A 128 10.06 20.62 15.74
C ASP A 128 9.94 19.13 16.06
N SER A 129 10.22 18.75 17.32
CA SER A 129 10.17 17.36 17.77
C SER A 129 8.82 16.69 17.50
N SER A 130 7.73 17.46 17.49
CA SER A 130 6.39 16.96 17.22
C SER A 130 6.23 16.61 15.74
N ALA A 131 6.72 17.47 14.84
CA ALA A 131 6.67 17.21 13.40
C ALA A 131 7.52 15.99 13.02
N THR A 132 8.71 15.86 13.62
CA THR A 132 9.58 14.69 13.41
C THR A 132 8.94 13.41 13.94
N ALA A 133 8.29 13.45 15.12
CA ALA A 133 7.59 12.30 15.67
C ALA A 133 6.42 11.83 14.78
N LEU A 134 5.65 12.78 14.21
CA LEU A 134 4.58 12.46 13.27
C LEU A 134 5.10 11.84 11.97
N MET A 135 6.15 12.41 11.37
CA MET A 135 6.79 11.80 10.18
C MET A 135 7.33 10.41 10.48
N ALA A 136 7.97 10.22 11.64
CA ALA A 136 8.50 8.91 12.04
C ALA A 136 7.38 7.87 12.20
N SER A 137 6.25 8.25 12.79
CA SER A 137 5.06 7.39 12.93
C SER A 137 4.47 7.02 11.57
N LEU A 138 4.29 8.00 10.68
CA LEU A 138 3.81 7.78 9.30
C LEU A 138 4.74 6.84 8.54
N ALA A 139 6.05 7.06 8.61
CA ALA A 139 7.05 6.22 7.97
C ALA A 139 7.05 4.79 8.54
N ALA A 140 6.94 4.63 9.86
CA ALA A 140 6.87 3.30 10.49
C ALA A 140 5.65 2.50 10.01
N ARG A 141 4.48 3.13 9.94
CA ARG A 141 3.25 2.50 9.41
C ARG A 141 3.37 2.15 7.93
N GLN A 142 4.03 3.00 7.12
CA GLN A 142 4.29 2.70 5.72
C GLN A 142 5.23 1.49 5.57
N VAL A 143 6.32 1.45 6.33
CA VAL A 143 7.28 0.34 6.31
C VAL A 143 6.61 -0.97 6.74
N GLU A 144 5.76 -0.94 7.77
CA GLU A 144 4.99 -2.09 8.22
C GLU A 144 4.08 -2.62 7.10
N ARG A 145 3.32 -1.72 6.45
CA ARG A 145 2.44 -2.07 5.33
C ARG A 145 3.20 -2.63 4.13
N GLU A 146 4.28 -1.98 3.70
CA GLU A 146 5.09 -2.46 2.56
C GLU A 146 5.76 -3.79 2.89
N SER A 147 6.21 -3.98 4.14
CA SER A 147 6.80 -5.24 4.60
C SER A 147 5.79 -6.39 4.49
N SER A 148 4.55 -6.17 4.92
CA SER A 148 3.45 -7.12 4.75
C SER A 148 3.06 -7.34 3.28
N TRP A 149 3.02 -6.28 2.48
CA TRP A 149 2.67 -6.33 1.06
C TRP A 149 3.66 -7.17 0.24
N PHE A 150 4.95 -7.05 0.55
CA PHE A 150 6.03 -7.74 -0.17
C PHE A 150 6.55 -8.99 0.55
N ARG A 151 5.85 -9.51 1.58
CA ARG A 151 6.34 -10.65 2.38
C ARG A 151 6.63 -11.90 1.55
N GLN A 152 5.83 -12.16 0.52
CA GLN A 152 6.01 -13.33 -0.36
C GLN A 152 7.11 -13.13 -1.42
N ALA A 153 7.60 -11.90 -1.60
CA ALA A 153 8.61 -11.59 -2.61
C ALA A 153 10.05 -11.92 -2.15
N GLY A 154 10.25 -12.28 -0.88
CA GLY A 154 11.56 -12.63 -0.32
C GLY A 154 12.52 -11.43 -0.11
N PHE A 155 12.03 -10.20 -0.24
CA PHE A 155 12.81 -8.97 -0.04
C PHE A 155 12.60 -8.33 1.34
N THR A 156 11.60 -8.77 2.10
CA THR A 156 11.24 -8.18 3.39
C THR A 156 11.51 -9.16 4.54
N ARG A 157 11.23 -8.73 5.77
CA ARG A 157 11.48 -9.55 6.96
C ARG A 157 10.53 -10.75 6.98
N ASP A 158 11.06 -11.93 7.29
CA ASP A 158 10.28 -13.18 7.38
C ASP A 158 9.16 -13.15 8.44
N ASP A 159 9.19 -12.18 9.36
CA ASP A 159 8.22 -12.00 10.45
C ASP A 159 7.02 -11.10 10.08
N ALA A 160 6.93 -10.61 8.84
CA ALA A 160 5.84 -9.76 8.41
C ALA A 160 4.49 -10.50 8.38
N MET A 161 3.47 -9.92 9.01
CA MET A 161 2.11 -10.48 9.00
C MET A 161 1.49 -10.46 7.59
N PRO A 162 0.53 -11.36 7.29
CA PRO A 162 -0.28 -11.24 6.08
C PRO A 162 -0.97 -9.88 6.00
N ILE A 163 -1.01 -9.29 4.81
CA ILE A 163 -1.52 -7.92 4.63
C ILE A 163 -2.99 -7.78 5.06
N GLY A 164 -3.84 -8.77 4.80
CA GLY A 164 -5.23 -8.75 5.24
C GLY A 164 -5.37 -8.59 6.76
N ALA A 165 -4.58 -9.35 7.52
CA ALA A 165 -4.56 -9.30 8.98
C ALA A 165 -4.00 -7.96 9.50
N LEU A 166 -2.96 -7.42 8.85
CA LEU A 166 -2.43 -6.10 9.20
C LEU A 166 -3.49 -5.00 8.96
N LEU A 167 -4.14 -5.00 7.80
CA LEU A 167 -5.14 -4.00 7.46
C LEU A 167 -6.38 -4.06 8.35
N GLU A 168 -6.69 -5.22 8.94
CA GLU A 168 -7.70 -5.39 9.99
C GLU A 168 -7.41 -4.60 11.26
N GLY A 169 -6.13 -4.40 11.60
CA GLY A 169 -5.68 -3.62 12.76
C GLY A 169 -5.81 -2.10 12.59
N TYR A 170 -5.95 -1.58 11.37
CA TYR A 170 -6.10 -0.13 11.11
C TYR A 170 -7.57 0.36 11.19
N ARG A 171 -8.44 -0.35 11.93
CA ARG A 171 -9.84 0.05 12.16
C ARG A 171 -9.98 1.14 13.21
#